data_AF-A0A1I3YMA3-F1
#
_entry.id   AF-A0A1I3YMA3-F1
#
_cell.length_a   1.000
_cell.length_b   1.000
_cell.length_c   1.000
_cell.angle_alpha   90.00
_cell.angle_beta   90.00
_cell.angle_gamma   90.00
#
_symmetry.space_group_name_H-M   'P 1'
#
loop_
_entity.id
_entity.type
_entity.pdbx_description
1 polymer ?
#
loop_
_entity_poly.entity_id
_entity_poly.type
_entity_poly.pdbx_seq_one_letter_code
_entity_poly.pdbx_strand_id
1 'polypeptide(L)'
;MVTAANRLRAAMSARSDATHRTRPADWVLRAIVSAHVVAIAGQPVFAGMYMSGDYDGLRRHAAGADVVTSVGLVQVIVGIVIWVRLRQAWPFLAASALMAAESVQYFAGLDGALWLHFPLGVMTVVALVVLFIAVWSRPLRRRPHPRRERVRNAREPERQGAGDA
;
A
#
# COMPACT_ATOMS: atom_id res chain seq x y z
N MET A 1 -18.47 -17.78 -40.80
CA MET A 1 -17.21 -18.23 -40.16
C MET A 1 -16.29 -17.06 -39.71
N VAL A 2 -16.29 -15.91 -40.39
CA VAL A 2 -15.50 -14.70 -40.04
C VAL A 2 -15.86 -14.06 -38.69
N THR A 3 -17.11 -14.18 -38.25
CA THR A 3 -17.64 -13.51 -37.03
C THR A 3 -17.10 -14.10 -35.72
N ALA A 4 -16.83 -15.41 -35.68
CA ALA A 4 -16.31 -16.09 -34.50
C ALA A 4 -14.82 -15.73 -34.26
N ALA A 5 -14.03 -15.66 -35.34
CA ALA A 5 -12.63 -15.26 -35.30
C ALA A 5 -12.44 -13.80 -34.85
N ASN A 6 -13.33 -12.89 -35.26
CA ASN A 6 -13.31 -11.50 -34.79
C ASN A 6 -13.67 -11.36 -33.30
N ARG A 7 -14.61 -12.17 -32.79
CA ARG A 7 -14.96 -12.19 -31.36
C ARG A 7 -13.84 -12.76 -30.50
N LEU A 8 -13.14 -13.80 -30.96
CA LEU A 8 -11.98 -14.35 -30.27
C LEU A 8 -10.80 -13.37 -30.25
N ARG A 9 -10.53 -12.69 -31.35
CA ARG A 9 -9.47 -11.68 -31.44
C ARG A 9 -9.76 -10.46 -30.56
N ALA A 10 -11.01 -9.99 -30.52
CA ALA A 10 -11.45 -8.92 -29.61
C ALA A 10 -11.38 -9.35 -28.13
N ALA A 11 -11.77 -10.59 -27.81
CA ALA A 11 -11.70 -11.13 -26.45
C ALA A 11 -10.26 -11.38 -25.98
N MET A 12 -9.33 -11.72 -26.89
CA MET A 12 -7.90 -11.83 -26.61
C MET A 12 -7.25 -10.46 -26.45
N SER A 13 -7.58 -9.49 -27.31
CA SER A 13 -7.11 -8.10 -27.21
C SER A 13 -7.61 -7.41 -25.95
N ALA A 14 -8.85 -7.65 -25.53
CA ALA A 14 -9.40 -7.18 -24.26
C ALA A 14 -8.75 -7.85 -23.04
N ARG A 15 -8.30 -9.11 -23.18
CA ARG A 15 -7.56 -9.83 -22.13
C ARG A 15 -6.12 -9.33 -21.99
N SER A 16 -5.46 -8.98 -23.11
CA SER A 16 -4.13 -8.37 -23.10
C SER A 16 -4.13 -6.90 -22.66
N ASP A 17 -5.21 -6.16 -22.88
CA ASP A 17 -5.40 -4.80 -22.34
C ASP A 17 -5.71 -4.81 -20.82
N ALA A 18 -6.41 -5.86 -20.35
CA ALA A 18 -6.76 -6.02 -18.95
C ALA A 18 -5.57 -6.41 -18.06
N THR A 19 -4.51 -7.00 -18.63
CA THR A 19 -3.30 -7.40 -17.91
C THR A 19 -2.28 -6.27 -17.70
N HIS A 20 -2.44 -5.11 -18.35
CA HIS A 20 -1.40 -4.07 -18.37
C HIS A 20 -1.82 -2.66 -17.92
N ARG A 21 -2.84 -2.54 -17.05
CA ARG A 21 -3.17 -1.27 -16.36
C ARG A 21 -3.20 -1.43 -14.85
N THR A 22 -2.12 -1.96 -14.29
CA THR A 22 -1.71 -1.58 -12.93
C THR A 22 -1.46 -0.07 -12.96
N ARG A 23 -2.28 0.68 -12.24
CA ARG A 23 -2.16 2.15 -12.24
C ARG A 23 -0.82 2.52 -11.62
N PRO A 24 -0.06 3.51 -12.12
CA PRO A 24 1.24 3.91 -11.57
C PRO A 24 1.25 4.06 -10.03
N ALA A 25 0.15 4.54 -9.44
CA ALA A 25 -0.01 4.67 -7.99
C ALA A 25 0.05 3.34 -7.22
N ASP A 26 -0.41 2.23 -7.80
CA ASP A 26 -0.34 0.89 -7.18
C ASP A 26 1.10 0.38 -7.13
N TRP A 27 1.84 0.55 -8.23
CA TRP A 27 3.26 0.23 -8.26
C TRP A 27 4.09 1.10 -7.32
N VAL A 28 3.80 2.40 -7.26
CA VAL A 28 4.46 3.31 -6.31
C VAL A 28 4.21 2.87 -4.86
N LEU A 29 2.97 2.54 -4.49
CA LEU A 29 2.67 2.02 -3.15
C LEU A 29 3.43 0.71 -2.87
N ARG A 30 3.42 -0.24 -3.81
CA ARG A 30 4.15 -1.51 -3.69
C ARG A 30 5.63 -1.28 -3.50
N ALA A 31 6.25 -0.41 -4.29
CA ALA A 31 7.67 -0.10 -4.20
C ALA A 31 8.02 0.50 -2.83
N ILE A 32 7.26 1.50 -2.38
CA ILE A 32 7.51 2.16 -1.08
C ILE A 32 7.34 1.19 0.08
N VAL A 33 6.24 0.42 0.11
CA VAL A 33 6.00 -0.55 1.19
C VAL A 33 7.08 -1.64 1.20
N SER A 34 7.56 -2.07 0.03
CA SER A 34 8.67 -3.04 -0.06
C SER A 34 9.97 -2.45 0.46
N ALA A 35 10.32 -1.23 0.07
CA ALA A 35 11.48 -0.52 0.59
C ALA A 35 11.39 -0.32 2.11
N HIS A 36 10.20 -0.03 2.61
CA HIS A 36 9.95 0.15 4.03
C HIS A 36 10.18 -1.16 4.81
N VAL A 37 9.67 -2.29 4.31
CA VAL A 37 9.93 -3.62 4.88
C VAL A 37 11.42 -3.92 4.95
N VAL A 38 12.16 -3.65 3.87
CA VAL A 38 13.62 -3.89 3.85
C VAL A 38 14.33 -3.03 4.89
N ALA A 39 14.00 -1.73 4.96
CA ALA A 39 14.60 -0.81 5.91
C ALA A 39 14.32 -1.22 7.37
N ILE A 40 13.05 -1.51 7.70
CA ILE A 40 12.68 -1.88 9.08
C ILE A 40 13.22 -3.26 9.47
N ALA A 41 13.32 -4.21 8.55
CA ALA A 41 13.89 -5.53 8.81
C ALA A 41 15.41 -5.45 9.09
N GLY A 42 16.10 -4.41 8.60
CA GLY A 42 17.49 -4.14 8.95
C GLY A 42 17.69 -3.62 10.38
N GLN A 43 16.67 -2.98 10.97
CA GLN A 43 16.78 -2.36 12.30
C GLN A 43 17.19 -3.34 13.41
N PRO A 44 16.58 -4.55 13.53
CA PRO A 44 17.01 -5.56 14.49
C PRO A 44 18.43 -6.08 14.24
N VAL A 45 18.89 -6.12 12.99
CA VAL A 45 20.27 -6.52 12.66
C VAL A 45 21.26 -5.49 13.21
N PHE A 46 20.97 -4.20 13.02
CA PHE A 46 21.82 -3.12 13.52
C PHE A 46 21.84 -3.05 15.05
N ALA A 47 20.68 -3.24 15.68
CA ALA A 47 20.58 -3.36 17.13
C ALA A 47 21.34 -4.59 17.66
N GLY A 48 21.22 -5.73 16.97
CA GLY A 48 21.94 -6.96 17.31
C GLY A 48 23.45 -6.81 17.24
N MET A 49 23.98 -6.13 16.20
CA MET A 49 25.41 -5.82 16.11
C MET A 49 25.90 -5.02 17.33
N TYR A 50 25.17 -3.98 17.71
CA TYR A 50 25.46 -3.20 18.91
C TYR A 50 25.49 -4.06 20.17
N MET A 51 24.47 -4.92 20.36
CA MET A 51 24.40 -5.83 21.51
C MET A 51 25.52 -6.89 21.51
N SER A 52 26.03 -7.26 20.34
CA SER A 52 27.19 -8.17 20.20
C SER A 52 28.55 -7.49 20.40
N GLY A 53 28.57 -6.18 20.69
CA GLY A 53 29.80 -5.41 20.95
C GLY A 53 30.33 -4.62 19.74
N ASP A 54 29.69 -4.69 18.57
CA ASP A 54 29.99 -3.79 17.45
C ASP A 54 29.26 -2.46 17.66
N TYR A 55 29.91 -1.52 18.35
CA TYR A 55 29.35 -0.22 18.69
C TYR A 55 28.94 0.62 17.48
N ASP A 56 29.51 0.39 16.29
CA ASP A 56 29.06 1.02 15.05
C ASP A 56 27.62 0.63 14.69
N GLY A 57 27.16 -0.53 15.17
CA GLY A 57 25.78 -0.99 15.07
C GLY A 57 24.78 0.04 15.59
N LEU A 58 25.12 0.80 16.65
CA LEU A 58 24.24 1.85 17.18
C LEU A 58 24.10 3.02 16.22
N ARG A 59 25.21 3.47 15.61
CA ARG A 59 25.19 4.54 14.60
C ARG A 59 24.39 4.11 13.36
N ARG A 60 24.57 2.87 12.91
CA ARG A 60 23.80 2.30 11.78
C ARG A 60 22.32 2.13 12.13
N HIS A 61 22.01 1.74 13.37
CA HIS A 61 20.64 1.64 13.87
C HIS A 61 19.95 3.00 13.84
N ALA A 62 20.57 4.03 14.42
CA ALA A 62 20.07 5.41 14.42
C ALA A 62 19.86 5.95 12.99
N ALA A 63 20.87 5.84 12.12
CA ALA A 63 20.74 6.27 10.72
C ALA A 63 19.66 5.47 9.97
N GLY A 64 19.51 4.18 10.27
CA GLY A 64 18.44 3.38 9.70
C GLY A 64 17.06 3.76 10.25
N ALA A 65 16.95 4.23 11.50
CA ALA A 65 15.72 4.75 12.06
C ALA A 65 15.27 6.02 11.29
N ASP A 66 16.21 6.92 10.97
CA ASP A 66 15.95 8.08 10.10
C ASP A 66 15.42 7.66 8.73
N VAL A 67 16.02 6.61 8.14
CA VAL A 67 15.58 6.06 6.84
C VAL A 67 14.18 5.46 6.95
N VAL A 68 13.91 4.63 7.97
CA VAL A 68 12.59 4.03 8.21
C VAL A 68 11.53 5.11 8.35
N THR A 69 11.75 6.10 9.24
CA THR A 69 10.82 7.21 9.46
C THR A 69 10.60 8.05 8.21
N SER A 70 11.66 8.32 7.43
CA SER A 70 11.55 9.05 6.16
C SER A 70 10.71 8.29 5.13
N VAL A 71 10.94 6.98 5.00
CA VAL A 71 10.14 6.11 4.11
C VAL A 71 8.69 6.03 4.61
N GLY A 72 8.46 5.92 5.91
CA GLY A 72 7.15 5.96 6.55
C GLY A 72 6.37 7.24 6.22
N LEU A 73 7.02 8.40 6.29
CA LEU A 73 6.42 9.68 5.90
C LEU A 73 6.04 9.71 4.41
N VAL A 74 6.92 9.24 3.54
CA VAL A 74 6.63 9.11 2.09
C VAL A 74 5.46 8.15 1.86
N GLN A 75 5.38 7.04 2.61
CA GLN A 75 4.27 6.09 2.56
C GLN A 75 2.94 6.74 2.96
N VAL A 76 2.92 7.60 3.99
CA VAL A 76 1.73 8.39 4.37
C VAL A 76 1.30 9.31 3.23
N ILE A 77 2.24 10.03 2.61
CA ILE A 77 1.96 10.93 1.48
C ILE A 77 1.34 10.15 0.32
N VAL A 78 1.89 8.99 -0.04
CA VAL A 78 1.32 8.13 -1.08
C VAL A 78 -0.05 7.59 -0.68
N GLY A 79 -0.25 7.25 0.59
CA GLY A 79 -1.56 6.92 1.15
C GLY A 79 -2.58 8.02 0.94
N ILE A 80 -2.22 9.29 1.20
CA ILE A 80 -3.08 10.46 0.96
C ILE A 80 -3.44 10.56 -0.53
N VAL A 81 -2.45 10.45 -1.43
CA VAL A 81 -2.69 10.49 -2.88
C VAL A 81 -3.69 9.40 -3.30
N ILE A 82 -3.54 8.18 -2.80
CA ILE A 82 -4.45 7.07 -3.07
C ILE A 82 -5.85 7.35 -2.52
N TRP A 83 -5.95 7.84 -1.29
CA TRP A 83 -7.22 8.20 -0.70
C TRP A 83 -7.95 9.26 -1.54
N VAL A 84 -7.28 10.33 -1.92
CA VAL A 84 -7.88 11.43 -2.69
C VAL A 84 -8.29 10.97 -4.10
N ARG A 85 -7.42 10.25 -4.81
CA ARG A 85 -7.60 9.87 -6.23
C ARG A 85 -8.48 8.64 -6.44
N LEU A 86 -8.39 7.66 -5.54
CA LEU A 86 -9.04 6.36 -5.65
C LEU A 86 -10.16 6.15 -4.60
N ARG A 87 -10.30 7.05 -3.63
CA ARG A 87 -11.30 7.00 -2.54
C ARG A 87 -11.15 5.74 -1.68
N GLN A 88 -9.93 5.26 -1.56
CA GLN A 88 -9.54 4.15 -0.70
C GLN A 88 -8.68 4.68 0.44
N ALA A 89 -9.29 4.89 1.61
CA ALA A 89 -8.61 5.48 2.77
C ALA A 89 -7.69 4.49 3.51
N TRP A 90 -7.89 3.18 3.33
CA TRP A 90 -7.18 2.17 4.12
C TRP A 90 -5.63 2.24 4.04
N PRO A 91 -4.98 2.54 2.89
CA PRO A 91 -3.52 2.64 2.85
C PRO A 91 -3.01 3.85 3.63
N PHE A 92 -3.76 4.96 3.58
CA PHE A 92 -3.47 6.14 4.39
C PHE A 92 -3.59 5.82 5.88
N LEU A 93 -4.70 5.22 6.32
CA LEU A 93 -4.91 4.89 7.74
C LEU A 93 -3.83 3.93 8.25
N ALA A 94 -3.48 2.90 7.47
CA ALA A 94 -2.43 1.95 7.84
C ALA A 94 -1.05 2.62 7.91
N ALA A 95 -0.70 3.45 6.92
CA ALA A 95 0.57 4.17 6.92
C ALA A 95 0.67 5.17 8.09
N SER A 96 -0.42 5.89 8.40
CA SER A 96 -0.46 6.82 9.52
C SER A 96 -0.33 6.12 10.87
N ALA A 97 -0.97 4.94 11.03
CA ALA A 97 -0.83 4.15 12.24
C ALA A 97 0.61 3.62 12.43
N LEU A 98 1.25 3.15 11.34
CA LEU A 98 2.65 2.74 11.35
C LEU A 98 3.58 3.91 11.68
N MET A 99 3.40 5.07 11.04
CA MET A 99 4.19 6.27 11.29
C MET A 99 4.08 6.72 12.76
N ALA A 100 2.88 6.64 13.36
CA ALA A 100 2.70 6.94 14.77
C ALA A 100 3.45 5.94 15.67
N ALA A 101 3.36 4.63 15.38
CA ALA A 101 4.07 3.60 16.12
C ALA A 101 5.60 3.73 15.98
N GLU A 102 6.09 3.99 14.77
CA GLU A 102 7.51 4.28 14.50
C GLU A 102 7.99 5.54 15.23
N SER A 103 7.17 6.59 15.30
CA SER A 103 7.52 7.81 16.04
C SER A 103 7.66 7.53 17.53
N VAL A 104 6.71 6.78 18.12
CA VAL A 104 6.81 6.34 19.52
C VAL A 104 8.05 5.47 19.72
N GLN A 105 8.34 4.57 18.79
CA GLN A 105 9.53 3.72 18.83
C GLN A 105 10.83 4.55 18.74
N TYR A 106 10.86 5.57 17.90
CA TYR A 106 12.00 6.47 17.73
C TYR A 106 12.34 7.18 19.04
N PHE A 107 11.33 7.81 19.68
CA PHE A 107 11.52 8.46 20.98
C PHE A 107 11.87 7.46 22.09
N ALA A 108 11.21 6.30 22.15
CA ALA A 108 11.58 5.25 23.09
C ALA A 108 13.03 4.76 22.90
N GLY A 109 13.54 4.77 21.67
CA GLY A 109 14.93 4.45 21.34
C GLY A 109 15.91 5.53 21.83
N LEU A 110 15.58 6.81 21.61
CA LEU A 110 16.36 7.94 22.13
C LEU A 110 16.44 7.95 23.65
N ASP A 111 15.33 7.62 24.32
CA ASP A 111 15.23 7.56 25.78
C ASP A 111 15.85 6.27 26.38
N GLY A 112 16.28 5.33 25.54
CA GLY A 112 16.79 4.03 25.99
C GLY A 112 15.74 3.15 26.68
N ALA A 113 14.45 3.41 26.45
CA ALA A 113 13.33 2.69 27.04
C ALA A 113 13.13 1.30 26.37
N LEU A 114 14.08 0.38 26.56
CA LEU A 114 14.15 -0.91 25.85
C LEU A 114 12.89 -1.77 26.03
N TRP A 115 12.25 -1.71 27.22
CA TRP A 115 11.03 -2.45 27.52
C TRP A 115 9.85 -2.05 26.62
N LEU A 116 9.84 -0.83 26.09
CA LEU A 116 8.85 -0.35 25.13
C LEU A 116 9.38 -0.47 23.70
N HIS A 117 10.63 -0.06 23.49
CA HIS A 117 11.25 -0.02 22.17
C HIS A 117 11.33 -1.41 21.51
N PHE A 118 11.71 -2.47 22.25
CA PHE A 118 11.82 -3.81 21.64
C PHE A 118 10.46 -4.42 21.28
N PRO A 119 9.48 -4.50 22.18
CA PRO A 119 8.19 -5.08 21.81
C PRO A 119 7.51 -4.27 20.70
N LEU A 120 7.56 -2.93 20.78
CA LEU A 120 6.98 -2.08 19.76
C LEU A 120 7.68 -2.26 18.40
N GLY A 121 9.02 -2.39 18.40
CA GLY A 121 9.81 -2.67 17.20
C GLY A 121 9.45 -4.00 16.52
N VAL A 122 9.20 -5.06 17.29
CA VAL A 122 8.73 -6.33 16.73
C VAL A 122 7.32 -6.17 16.13
N MET A 123 6.43 -5.48 16.85
CA MET A 123 5.06 -5.26 16.39
C MET A 123 4.99 -4.40 15.13
N THR A 124 5.85 -3.38 14.99
CA THR A 124 5.93 -2.55 13.77
C THR A 124 6.46 -3.34 12.59
N VAL A 125 7.49 -4.18 12.76
CA VAL A 125 7.97 -5.09 11.71
C VAL A 125 6.84 -6.01 11.24
N VAL A 126 6.13 -6.66 12.17
CA VAL A 126 5.01 -7.56 11.84
C VAL A 126 3.89 -6.80 11.12
N ALA A 127 3.48 -5.64 11.64
CA ALA A 127 2.43 -4.83 11.04
C ALA A 127 2.78 -4.39 9.63
N LEU A 128 4.05 -4.03 9.38
CA LEU A 128 4.51 -3.62 8.05
C LEU A 128 4.58 -4.80 7.08
N VAL A 129 4.96 -6.01 7.54
CA VAL A 129 4.89 -7.24 6.73
C VAL A 129 3.43 -7.57 6.38
N VAL A 130 2.50 -7.44 7.32
CA VAL A 130 1.07 -7.62 7.05
C VAL A 130 0.57 -6.60 6.03
N LEU A 131 0.98 -5.33 6.14
CA LEU A 131 0.66 -4.29 5.16
C LEU A 131 1.23 -4.64 3.78
N PHE A 132 2.47 -5.10 3.71
CA PHE A 132 3.10 -5.57 2.47
C PHE A 132 2.26 -6.68 1.82
N ILE A 133 1.90 -7.71 2.57
CA ILE A 133 1.05 -8.80 2.06
C ILE A 133 -0.29 -8.24 1.57
N ALA A 134 -0.93 -7.36 2.33
CA ALA A 134 -2.21 -6.75 1.97
C ALA A 134 -2.14 -5.94 0.66
N VAL A 135 -1.09 -5.13 0.48
CA VAL A 135 -0.86 -4.32 -0.74
C VAL A 135 -0.59 -5.21 -1.96
N TRP A 136 0.23 -6.24 -1.80
CA TRP A 136 0.55 -7.16 -2.88
C TRP A 136 -0.63 -8.04 -3.28
N SER A 137 -1.50 -8.38 -2.33
CA SER A 137 -2.66 -9.25 -2.54
C SER A 137 -3.91 -8.54 -3.11
N ARG A 138 -4.00 -7.20 -2.99
CA ARG A 138 -5.22 -6.44 -3.33
C ARG A 138 -4.95 -5.34 -4.37
N PRO A 139 -5.38 -5.50 -5.63
CA PRO A 139 -5.27 -4.43 -6.62
C PRO A 139 -6.09 -3.19 -6.24
N LEU A 140 -5.50 -1.99 -6.36
CA LEU A 140 -6.21 -0.73 -6.10
C LEU A 140 -7.21 -0.41 -7.23
N ARG A 141 -8.50 -0.71 -7.01
CA ARG A 141 -9.59 -0.44 -7.97
C ARG A 141 -10.32 0.85 -7.58
N ARG A 142 -10.60 1.72 -8.57
CA ARG A 142 -11.52 2.86 -8.35
C ARG A 142 -12.91 2.30 -8.05
N ARG A 143 -13.53 2.71 -6.95
CA ARG A 143 -14.96 2.45 -6.73
C ARG A 143 -15.77 3.17 -7.81
N PRO A 144 -16.71 2.52 -8.50
CA PRO A 144 -17.61 3.17 -9.46
C PRO A 144 -18.43 4.27 -8.78
N HIS A 145 -18.71 5.35 -9.51
CA HIS A 145 -19.49 6.47 -8.99
C HIS A 145 -21.00 6.11 -8.99
N PRO A 146 -21.71 6.14 -7.83
CA PRO A 146 -23.13 5.76 -7.74
C PRO A 146 -24.05 6.56 -8.66
N ARG A 147 -23.64 7.76 -9.07
CA ARG A 147 -24.42 8.66 -9.94
C ARG A 147 -24.61 8.10 -11.35
N ARG A 148 -23.66 7.33 -11.88
CA ARG A 148 -23.78 6.73 -13.22
C ARG A 148 -24.71 5.52 -13.26
N GLU A 149 -24.79 4.75 -12.18
CA GLU A 149 -25.74 3.63 -12.08
C GLU A 149 -27.18 4.11 -11.95
N ARG A 150 -27.46 5.16 -11.16
CA ARG A 150 -28.81 5.76 -11.11
C ARG A 150 -29.29 6.27 -12.46
N VAL A 151 -28.44 6.97 -13.21
CA VAL A 151 -28.80 7.50 -14.54
C VAL A 151 -28.95 6.37 -15.57
N ARG A 152 -28.16 5.30 -15.47
CA ARG A 152 -28.31 4.12 -16.33
C ARG A 152 -29.62 3.38 -16.05
N ASN A 153 -29.90 3.07 -14.78
CA ASN A 153 -31.12 2.36 -14.40
C ASN A 153 -32.38 3.19 -14.67
N ALA A 154 -32.29 4.52 -14.66
CA ALA A 154 -33.40 5.39 -15.05
C ALA A 154 -33.67 5.41 -16.56
N ARG A 155 -32.69 5.04 -17.41
CA ARG A 155 -32.83 5.02 -18.88
C ARG A 155 -33.14 3.63 -19.47
N GLU A 156 -32.97 2.56 -18.70
CA GLU A 156 -33.37 1.21 -19.09
C GLU A 156 -34.91 0.99 -19.19
N PRO A 157 -35.79 1.60 -18.36
CA PRO A 157 -37.24 1.42 -18.52
C PRO A 157 -37.80 2.07 -19.79
N GLU A 158 -37.26 3.21 -20.24
CA GLU A 158 -37.73 3.87 -21.48
C GLU A 158 -37.44 3.05 -22.75
N ARG A 159 -36.40 2.20 -22.75
CA ARG A 159 -36.08 1.36 -23.89
C ARG A 159 -36.91 0.09 -23.99
N GLN A 160 -37.49 -0.35 -22.88
CA GLN A 160 -38.36 -1.54 -22.84
C GLN A 160 -39.80 -1.22 -23.26
N GLY A 161 -40.23 0.05 -23.20
CA GLY A 161 -41.56 0.48 -23.66
C GLY A 161 -41.66 0.88 -25.15
N ALA A 162 -40.54 1.00 -25.86
CA ALA A 162 -40.50 1.48 -27.24
C ALA A 162 -40.42 0.37 -28.31
N GLY A 163 -40.46 -0.91 -27.91
CA GLY A 163 -40.39 -2.07 -28.80
C GLY A 163 -41.72 -2.81 -29.02
N ASP A 164 -42.78 -2.43 -28.31
CA ASP A 164 -44.06 -3.15 -28.27
C ASP A 164 -45.21 -2.39 -28.98
N ALA A 165 -44.90 -1.44 -29.87
CA ALA A 165 -45.85 -0.72 -30.71
C ALA A 165 -45.52 -0.89 -32.19
#